data_AF-A0A849P7A1-F1
#
_entry.id   AF-A0A849P7A1-F1
#
_cell.length_a   1.000
_cell.length_b   1.000
_cell.length_c   1.000
_cell.angle_alpha   90.00
_cell.angle_beta   90.00
_cell.angle_gamma   90.00
#
_symmetry.space_group_name_H-M   'P 1'
#
loop_
_entity.id
_entity.type
_entity.pdbx_description
1 polymer ?
#
loop_
_entity_poly.entity_id
_entity_poly.type
_entity_poly.pdbx_seq_one_letter_code
_entity_poly.pdbx_strand_id
1 'polypeptide(L)' 'MANSNTAHSKALRAKTATAHQKRKIESGEARAIRLLLETELANRFDTYCEAHNIKRPEALKKLLDLANSQQ' A
#
# COMPACT_ATOMS: atom_id res chain seq x y z
N MET A 1 8.30 32.23 -3.60
CA MET A 1 8.28 30.76 -3.36
C MET A 1 6.93 30.38 -2.78
N ALA A 2 5.99 29.95 -3.62
CA ALA A 2 4.58 29.79 -3.28
C ALA A 2 4.30 28.47 -2.52
N ASN A 3 4.25 28.58 -1.20
CA ASN A 3 3.38 27.87 -0.26
C ASN A 3 2.84 26.47 -0.66
N SER A 4 3.75 25.55 -0.95
CA SER A 4 3.50 24.12 -1.18
C SER A 4 2.79 23.43 0.00
N ASN A 5 2.75 24.04 1.20
CA ASN A 5 2.24 23.41 2.43
C ASN A 5 0.92 23.98 2.98
N THR A 6 0.20 24.81 2.22
CA THR A 6 -1.12 25.31 2.64
C THR A 6 -2.16 24.20 2.76
N ALA A 7 -3.18 24.39 3.60
CA ALA A 7 -4.28 23.43 3.73
C ALA A 7 -4.95 23.14 2.38
N HIS A 8 -5.08 24.17 1.53
CA HIS A 8 -5.61 24.05 0.18
C HIS A 8 -4.74 23.15 -0.72
N SER A 9 -3.42 23.35 -0.74
CA SER A 9 -2.53 22.52 -1.58
C SER A 9 -2.49 21.06 -1.10
N LYS A 10 -2.51 20.82 0.22
CA LYS A 10 -2.61 19.47 0.80
C LYS A 10 -3.91 18.77 0.40
N ALA A 11 -5.05 19.48 0.48
CA ALA A 11 -6.34 18.94 0.06
C ALA A 11 -6.38 18.60 -1.43
N LEU A 12 -5.77 19.44 -2.28
CA LEU A 12 -5.68 19.18 -3.72
C LEU A 12 -4.83 17.93 -4.03
N ARG A 13 -3.72 17.73 -3.32
CA ARG A 13 -2.89 16.51 -3.44
C ARG A 13 -3.62 15.25 -3.00
N ALA A 14 -4.35 15.32 -1.88
CA ALA A 14 -5.15 14.19 -1.43
C ALA A 14 -6.23 13.81 -2.46
N LYS A 15 -6.95 14.79 -3.01
CA LYS A 15 -7.96 14.57 -4.05
C LYS A 15 -7.38 13.94 -5.33
N THR A 16 -6.24 14.44 -5.78
CA THR A 16 -5.56 13.93 -6.98
C THR A 16 -5.02 12.51 -6.77
N ALA A 17 -4.45 12.20 -5.59
CA ALA A 17 -4.02 10.84 -5.25
C ALA A 17 -5.19 9.84 -5.25
N THR A 18 -6.32 10.21 -4.65
CA THR A 18 -7.53 9.38 -4.64
C THR A 18 -8.08 9.15 -6.05
N ALA A 19 -8.13 10.20 -6.89
CA ALA A 19 -8.59 10.08 -8.27
C ALA A 19 -7.68 9.18 -9.11
N HIS A 20 -6.36 9.28 -8.94
CA HIS A 20 -5.39 8.41 -9.60
C HIS A 20 -5.55 6.95 -9.15
N GLN A 21 -5.75 6.69 -7.86
CA GLN A 21 -5.98 5.34 -7.36
C GLN A 21 -7.28 4.73 -7.91
N LYS A 22 -8.37 5.52 -7.99
CA LYS A 22 -9.62 5.09 -8.61
C LYS A 22 -9.42 4.68 -10.08
N ARG A 23 -8.73 5.53 -10.86
CA ARG A 23 -8.42 5.23 -12.27
C ARG A 23 -7.68 3.91 -12.45
N LYS A 24 -6.70 3.62 -11.61
CA LYS A 24 -5.95 2.34 -11.65
C LYS A 24 -6.82 1.12 -11.34
N ILE A 25 -7.83 1.28 -10.48
CA ILE A 25 -8.78 0.21 -10.17
C ILE A 25 -9.74 0.02 -11.35
N GLU A 26 -10.25 1.11 -11.90
CA GLU A 26 -11.16 1.11 -13.05
C GLU A 26 -10.50 0.58 -14.34
N SER A 27 -9.22 0.88 -14.56
CA SER A 27 -8.46 0.35 -15.71
C SER A 27 -8.01 -1.11 -15.55
N GLY A 28 -8.25 -1.73 -14.38
CA GLY A 28 -7.83 -3.09 -14.07
C GLY A 28 -6.34 -3.25 -13.76
N GLU A 29 -5.56 -2.18 -13.75
CA GLU A 29 -4.12 -2.18 -13.40
C GLU A 29 -3.86 -2.51 -11.92
N ALA A 30 -4.85 -2.25 -11.05
CA ALA A 30 -4.74 -2.52 -9.62
C ALA A 30 -6.04 -3.11 -9.07
N ARG A 31 -5.92 -4.06 -8.14
CA ARG A 31 -7.05 -4.60 -7.39
C ARG A 31 -6.83 -4.40 -5.90
N ALA A 32 -7.81 -3.81 -5.22
CA ALA A 32 -7.83 -3.76 -3.77
C ALA A 32 -8.26 -5.12 -3.20
N ILE A 33 -7.52 -5.63 -2.22
CA ILE A 33 -7.83 -6.86 -1.49
C ILE A 33 -8.02 -6.50 -0.03
N ARG A 34 -9.08 -7.02 0.58
CA ARG A 34 -9.33 -6.90 2.02
C ARG A 34 -9.06 -8.26 2.66
N LEU A 35 -8.18 -8.29 3.66
CA LEU A 35 -7.83 -9.49 4.40
C LEU A 35 -8.32 -9.35 5.84
N LEU A 36 -8.92 -10.41 6.36
CA LEU A 36 -9.19 -10.58 7.78
C LEU A 36 -8.19 -11.60 8.30
N LEU A 37 -7.40 -11.21 9.29
CA LEU A 37 -6.32 -12.02 9.87
C LEU A 37 -6.50 -12.02 11.39
N GLU A 38 -5.95 -13.05 12.03
CA GLU A 38 -5.80 -13.05 13.48
C GLU A 38 -4.90 -11.89 13.92
N THR A 39 -5.23 -11.26 15.04
CA THR A 39 -4.53 -10.07 15.55
C THR A 39 -3.03 -10.29 15.69
N GLU A 40 -2.62 -11.43 16.26
CA GLU A 40 -1.21 -11.78 16.43
C GLU A 40 -0.46 -11.89 15.10
N LEU A 41 -1.09 -12.51 14.10
CA LEU A 41 -0.50 -12.62 12.77
C LEU A 41 -0.36 -11.25 12.10
N ALA A 42 -1.38 -10.40 12.22
CA ALA A 42 -1.35 -9.04 11.68
C ALA A 42 -0.22 -8.21 12.32
N ASN A 43 -0.08 -8.29 13.65
CA ASN A 43 0.97 -7.60 14.38
C ASN A 43 2.38 -8.06 13.93
N ARG A 44 2.60 -9.37 13.85
CA ARG A 44 3.89 -9.92 13.39
C ARG A 44 4.21 -9.48 11.95
N PHE A 45 3.21 -9.42 11.09
CA PHE A 45 3.38 -8.95 9.72
C PHE A 45 3.74 -7.46 9.66
N ASP A 46 3.14 -6.63 10.50
CA ASP A 46 3.48 -5.20 10.61
C ASP A 46 4.89 -4.99 11.16
N THR A 47 5.27 -5.70 12.23
CA THR A 47 6.64 -5.67 12.76
C THR A 47 7.67 -6.05 11.70
N TYR A 48 7.37 -7.07 10.88
CA TYR A 48 8.24 -7.45 9.77
C TYR A 48 8.36 -6.33 8.72
N CYS A 49 7.24 -5.72 8.32
CA CYS A 49 7.26 -4.61 7.36
C CYS A 49 8.07 -3.42 7.88
N GLU A 50 7.93 -3.08 9.15
CA GLU A 50 8.68 -2.01 9.83
C GLU A 50 10.18 -2.33 9.91
N ALA A 51 10.54 -3.53 10.36
CA ALA A 51 11.93 -3.95 10.48
C ALA A 51 12.69 -3.93 9.14
N HIS A 52 11.99 -4.19 8.04
CA HIS A 52 12.56 -4.17 6.69
C HIS A 52 12.32 -2.86 5.94
N ASN A 53 11.66 -1.87 6.54
CA ASN A 53 11.29 -0.59 5.93
C ASN A 53 10.57 -0.75 4.57
N ILE A 54 9.64 -1.72 4.49
CA ILE A 54 8.86 -2.03 3.29
C ILE A 54 7.36 -1.85 3.53
N LYS A 55 6.60 -1.70 2.45
CA LYS A 55 5.14 -1.63 2.53
C LYS A 55 4.52 -3.02 2.49
N ARG A 56 3.35 -3.19 3.11
CA ARG A 56 2.57 -4.44 3.10
C ARG A 56 2.44 -5.12 1.72
N PRO A 57 2.13 -4.40 0.61
CA PRO A 57 2.05 -5.03 -0.71
C PRO A 57 3.39 -5.59 -1.21
N GLU A 58 4.50 -4.95 -0.84
CA GLU A 58 5.84 -5.40 -1.21
C GLU A 58 6.24 -6.64 -0.39
N ALA A 59 5.91 -6.67 0.90
CA ALA A 59 6.07 -7.87 1.71
C ALA A 59 5.24 -9.05 1.15
N LEU A 60 4.00 -8.78 0.69
CA LEU A 60 3.16 -9.79 0.05
C LEU A 60 3.76 -10.31 -1.26
N LYS A 61 4.38 -9.43 -2.06
CA LYS A 61 5.13 -9.85 -3.26
C LYS A 61 6.29 -10.79 -2.90
N LYS A 62 7.10 -10.42 -1.91
CA LYS A 62 8.22 -11.26 -1.44
C LYS A 62 7.76 -12.64 -0.95
N LEU A 63 6.62 -12.70 -0.26
CA LEU A 63 6.02 -13.97 0.18
C LEU A 63 5.64 -14.86 -1.01
N LEU A 64 5.05 -14.29 -2.07
CA LEU A 64 4.72 -15.05 -3.28
C LEU A 64 5.96 -15.51 -4.04
N ASP A 65 6.97 -14.64 -4.17
CA ASP A 65 8.23 -14.96 -4.83
C ASP A 65 8.94 -16.13 -4.11
N LEU A 66 8.94 -16.12 -2.77
CA LEU A 66 9.47 -17.22 -1.95
C LEU A 66 8.68 -18.53 -2.17
N ALA A 67 7.35 -18.47 -2.13
CA ALA A 67 6.50 -19.65 -2.29
C ALA A 67 6.69 -20.31 -3.67
N ASN A 68 6.86 -19.51 -4.72
CA ASN A 68 7.12 -20.00 -6.08
C ASN A 68 8.55 -20.55 -6.25
N SER A 69 9.52 -20.07 -5.48
CA SER A 69 10.92 -20.53 -5.57
C SER A 69 11.17 -21.86 -4.86
N GLN A 70 10.23 -22.32 -4.03
CA GLN A 70 10.31 -23.57 -3.27
C GLN A 70 9.60 -24.73 -3.99
N GLN A 71 9.04 -24.49 -5.17
CA GLN A 71 8.46 -25.49 -6.06
C GLN A 71 9.44 -25.86 -7.17
#